data_AF-A0A1G2XLI1-F1
#
_entry.id   AF-A0A1G2XLI1-F1
#
_cell.length_a   1.000
_cell.length_b   1.000
_cell.length_c   1.000
_cell.angle_alpha   90.00
_cell.angle_beta   90.00
_cell.angle_gamma   90.00
#
_symmetry.space_group_name_H-M   'P 1'
#
loop_
_entity.id
_entity.type
_entity.pdbx_description
1 polymer ?
#
loop_
_entity_poly.entity_id
_entity_poly.type
_entity_poly.pdbx_seq_one_letter_code
_entity_poly.pdbx_strand_id
1 'polypeptide(L)' 'MVQFPAKVKNTIDRYIRELNRNNIPIKEAILFGSCAKGNYQEWSDIDIALVSDIFEGNRIDDKDKIRKITLS' A
#
# COMPACT_ATOMS: atom_id res chain seq x y z
N MET A 1 10.22 18.81 -4.54
CA MET A 1 10.08 17.34 -4.64
C MET A 1 10.28 16.79 -3.24
N VAL A 2 9.27 16.13 -2.67
CA VAL A 2 9.40 15.50 -1.35
C VAL A 2 10.39 14.33 -1.49
N GLN A 3 11.39 14.27 -0.63
CA GLN A 3 12.37 13.18 -0.62
C GLN A 3 11.64 11.90 -0.20
N PHE A 4 11.34 11.05 -1.18
CA PHE A 4 10.68 9.77 -0.96
C PHE A 4 11.69 8.81 -0.34
N PRO A 5 11.52 8.38 0.92
CA PRO A 5 12.54 7.58 1.59
C PRO A 5 12.63 6.23 0.91
N ALA A 6 13.83 5.82 0.48
CA ALA A 6 14.04 4.56 -0.24
C ALA A 6 13.47 3.35 0.54
N LYS A 7 13.51 3.39 1.88
CA LYS A 7 12.91 2.38 2.76
C LYS A 7 11.39 2.27 2.56
N VAL A 8 10.67 3.40 2.51
CA VAL A 8 9.21 3.43 2.31
C VAL A 8 8.87 2.86 0.94
N LYS A 9 9.59 3.30 -0.11
CA LYS A 9 9.45 2.74 -1.46
C LYS A 9 9.60 1.22 -1.47
N ASN A 10 10.68 0.72 -0.87
CA ASN A 10 10.98 -0.70 -0.86
C ASN A 10 9.91 -1.51 -0.12
N THR A 11 9.36 -0.98 0.99
CA THR A 11 8.26 -1.62 1.71
C THR A 11 7.00 -1.70 0.85
N ILE A 12 6.62 -0.60 0.19
CA ILE A 12 5.46 -0.55 -0.71
C ILE A 12 5.65 -1.52 -1.89
N ASP A 13 6.81 -1.49 -2.54
CA ASP A 13 7.13 -2.38 -3.66
C ASP A 13 7.10 -3.86 -3.24
N ARG A 14 7.58 -4.19 -2.03
CA ARG A 14 7.46 -5.54 -1.46
C ARG A 14 6.00 -5.92 -1.26
N TYR A 15 5.19 -5.03 -0.70
CA TYR A 15 3.79 -5.31 -0.42
C TYR A 15 2.99 -5.55 -1.70
N ILE A 16 3.15 -4.69 -2.71
CA ILE A 16 2.51 -4.86 -4.02
C ILE A 16 2.91 -6.19 -4.66
N ARG A 17 4.18 -6.60 -4.55
CA ARG A 17 4.62 -7.92 -5.04
C ARG A 17 3.93 -9.07 -4.32
N GLU A 18 3.78 -9.01 -3.00
CA GLU A 18 3.07 -10.05 -2.26
C GLU A 18 1.58 -10.08 -2.60
N LEU A 19 0.92 -8.94 -2.79
CA LEU A 19 -0.46 -8.88 -3.26
C LEU A 19 -0.60 -9.56 -4.64
N ASN A 20 0.26 -9.19 -5.60
CA ASN A 20 0.24 -9.78 -6.94
C ASN A 20 0.48 -11.30 -6.91
N ARG A 21 1.35 -11.80 -6.03
CA ARG A 21 1.58 -13.25 -5.85
C ARG A 21 0.37 -14.00 -5.29
N ASN A 22 -0.49 -13.30 -4.57
CA ASN A 22 -1.74 -13.83 -4.00
C ASN A 22 -2.95 -13.57 -4.92
N ASN A 23 -2.73 -13.40 -6.23
CA ASN A 23 -3.76 -13.14 -7.23
C ASN A 23 -4.56 -11.84 -7.00
N ILE A 24 -3.92 -10.83 -6.42
CA ILE A 24 -4.49 -9.49 -6.26
C ILE A 24 -3.74 -8.52 -7.18
N PRO A 25 -4.19 -8.35 -8.43
CA PRO A 25 -3.49 -7.54 -9.42
C PRO A 25 -3.66 -6.04 -9.10
N ILE A 26 -2.60 -5.39 -8.64
CA ILE A 26 -2.62 -3.94 -8.37
C ILE A 26 -2.29 -3.16 -9.64
N LYS A 27 -3.20 -2.27 -10.03
CA LYS A 27 -3.01 -1.33 -11.15
C LYS A 27 -2.20 -0.13 -10.74
N GLU A 28 -2.58 0.48 -9.61
CA GLU A 28 -1.95 1.69 -9.09
C GLU A 28 -1.86 1.63 -7.58
N ALA A 29 -0.79 2.20 -7.04
CA ALA A 29 -0.61 2.42 -5.61
C ALA A 29 -0.23 3.89 -5.39
N ILE A 30 -1.05 4.60 -4.62
CA ILE A 30 -0.91 6.03 -4.38
C ILE A 30 -0.51 6.22 -2.92
N LEU A 31 0.68 6.76 -2.68
CA LEU A 31 1.13 7.13 -1.34
C LEU A 31 0.39 8.40 -0.89
N PHE A 32 -0.16 8.38 0.32
CA PHE A 32 -0.74 9.56 0.95
C PHE A 32 -0.27 9.66 2.42
N GLY A 33 -0.95 10.50 3.21
CA GLY A 33 -0.65 10.63 4.63
C GLY A 33 0.64 11.39 4.94
N SER A 34 1.22 11.10 6.11
CA SER A 34 2.41 11.79 6.64
C SER A 34 3.66 11.54 5.78
N CYS A 35 3.81 10.33 5.24
CA CYS A 35 4.91 9.98 4.34
C CYS A 35 4.88 10.81 3.05
N ALA A 36 3.72 11.06 2.46
CA ALA A 36 3.59 11.93 1.29
C ALA A 36 3.85 13.41 1.61
N LYS A 37 3.51 13.85 2.84
CA LYS A 37 3.71 15.24 3.29
C LYS A 37 5.14 15.55 3.73
N GLY A 38 5.98 14.53 3.93
CA GLY A 38 7.37 14.68 4.36
C GLY A 38 7.55 14.99 5.85
N ASN A 39 6.50 14.81 6.67
CA ASN A 39 6.51 15.03 8.12
C ASN A 39 6.35 13.73 8.92
N TYR A 40 6.70 12.59 8.32
CA TYR A 40 6.65 11.29 8.96
C TYR A 40 7.78 11.13 9.99
N GLN A 41 7.49 10.41 11.07
CA GLN A 41 8.43 10.08 12.14
C GLN A 41 8.82 8.60 12.06
N GLU A 42 9.77 8.15 12.89
CA GLU A 42 10.23 6.75 12.93
C GLU A 42 9.09 5.74 13.17
N TRP A 43 8.07 6.16 13.92
CA TRP A 43 6.89 5.36 14.27
C TRP A 43 5.67 5.64 13.37
N SER A 44 5.84 6.39 12.28
CA SER A 44 4.73 6.66 11.37
C SER A 44 4.39 5.46 10.51
N ASP A 45 3.09 5.20 10.41
CA ASP A 45 2.54 4.24 9.46
C ASP A 45 2.73 4.72 8.01
N ILE A 46 2.65 3.76 7.08
CA ILE A 46 2.69 4.03 5.64
C ILE A 46 1.28 3.93 5.08
N ASP A 47 0.71 5.08 4.72
CA ASP A 47 -0.62 5.15 4.12
C ASP A 47 -0.54 5.05 2.59
N ILE A 48 -1.13 3.99 2.02
CA ILE A 48 -1.25 3.80 0.56
C ILE A 48 -2.69 3.49 0.17
N ALA A 49 -3.12 4.02 -0.97
CA ALA A 49 -4.37 3.67 -1.63
C ALA A 49 -4.06 2.72 -2.78
N LEU A 50 -4.80 1.62 -2.87
CA LEU A 50 -4.61 0.60 -3.89
C LEU A 50 -5.78 0.65 -4.88
N VAL A 51 -5.46 0.62 -6.16
CA VAL A 51 -6.43 0.52 -7.26
C VAL A 51 -6.29 -0.84 -7.92
N SER A 52 -7.40 -1.57 -8.02
CA SER A 52 -7.47 -2.88 -8.65
C SER A 52 -8.89 -3.13 -9.18
N ASP A 53 -9.01 -3.93 -10.24
CA ASP A 53 -10.31 -4.34 -10.77
C ASP A 53 -11.06 -5.32 -9.88
N ILE A 54 -10.38 -5.93 -8.90
CA ILE A 54 -11.03 -6.86 -7.97
C ILE A 54 -11.80 -6.14 -6.86
N PHE A 55 -11.61 -4.83 -6.71
CA PHE A 55 -12.29 -4.04 -5.70
C PHE A 55 -13.67 -3.62 -6.22
N GLU A 56 -14.70 -3.91 -5.44
CA GLU A 56 -16.11 -3.75 -5.84
C GLU A 56 -16.76 -2.51 -5.21
N GLY A 57 -16.00 -1.76 -4.40
CA GLY A 57 -16.49 -0.59 -3.67
C GLY A 57 -17.17 -0.93 -2.34
N ASN A 58 -17.24 -2.22 -1.97
CA ASN A 58 -17.65 -2.62 -0.63
C ASN A 58 -16.45 -2.63 0.30
N ARG A 59 -16.41 -1.63 1.19
CA ARG A 59 -15.31 -1.42 2.14
C ARG A 59 -14.92 -2.66 2.95
N ILE A 60 -15.89 -3.50 3.35
CA ILE A 60 -15.60 -4.67 4.18
C ILE A 60 -15.03 -5.78 3.31
N ASP A 61 -15.73 -6.12 2.22
CA ASP A 61 -15.34 -7.23 1.34
C ASP A 61 -14.00 -6.94 0.65
N ASP A 62 -13.77 -5.71 0.20
CA ASP A 62 -12.52 -5.31 -0.44
C ASP A 62 -11.33 -5.34 0.53
N LYS A 63 -11.56 -4.97 1.80
CA LYS A 63 -10.53 -5.07 2.83
C LYS A 63 -10.20 -6.53 3.14
N ASP A 64 -11.21 -7.40 3.12
CA ASP A 64 -11.04 -8.83 3.38
C ASP A 64 -10.19 -9.53 2.32
N LYS A 65 -10.23 -9.04 1.07
CA LYS A 65 -9.36 -9.52 -0.03
C LYS A 65 -7.87 -9.33 0.30
N ILE A 66 -7.48 -8.22 0.96
CA ILE A 66 -6.05 -7.89 1.18
C ILE A 66 -5.54 -8.11 2.61
N ARG A 67 -6.40 -8.05 3.64
CA ARG A 67 -5.96 -7.98 5.06
C ARG A 67 -5.19 -9.20 5.57
N LYS A 68 -5.32 -10.34 4.90
CA LYS A 68 -4.65 -11.60 5.26
C LYS A 68 -3.20 -11.66 4.76
N ILE A 69 -2.85 -10.78 3.82
CA ILE A 69 -1.53 -10.75 3.20
C ILE A 69 -0.68 -9.75 3.98
N THR A 70 0.36 -10.24 4.63
CA THR A 70 1.29 -9.45 5.44
C THR A 70 2.70 -9.58 4.91
N LEU A 71 3.52 -8.54 5.12
CA LEU A 71 4.96 -8.66 4.91
C LEU A 71 5.59 -9.39 6.10
N SER A 72 6.28 -10.50 5.81
CA SER A 72 7.17 -11.18 6.74
C SER A 72 8.58 -10.59 6.76
#